data_AF-A0AAD9DNI1-F1
#
_entry.id   AF-A0AAD9DNI1-F1
#
_cell.length_a   1.000
_cell.length_b   1.000
_cell.length_c   1.000
_cell.angle_alpha   90.00
_cell.angle_beta   90.00
_cell.angle_gamma   90.00
#
_symmetry.space_group_name_H-M   'P 1'
#
loop_
_entity.id
_entity.type
_entity.pdbx_description
1 polymer ?
#
loop_
_entity_poly.entity_id
_entity_poly.type
_entity_poly.pdbx_seq_one_letter_code
_entity_poly.pdbx_strand_id
1 'polypeptide(L)'
;SAQMAMSGIHKLNAVKCPDGYSKFGLECVDIDECRYRYCQHRCVNVPGSFSCKCEPGFQLAGNNRSCVDVNEFDMGAQCQQQCYNTYGTFLCRCEQGYDLGPGGFSCNGKCYFSS
;
A
#
# COMPACT_ATOMS: atom_id res chain seq x y z
N SER A 1 -37.55 -1.79 -10.84
CA SER A 1 -36.51 -2.72 -10.37
C SER A 1 -35.86 -3.37 -11.57
N ALA A 2 -34.59 -3.07 -11.86
CA ALA A 2 -33.81 -3.78 -12.85
C ALA A 2 -32.37 -3.87 -12.36
N GLN A 3 -31.82 -5.07 -12.50
CA GLN A 3 -30.67 -5.70 -11.89
C GLN A 3 -29.45 -4.84 -11.52
N MET A 4 -28.91 -5.17 -10.35
CA MET A 4 -27.48 -5.13 -10.03
C MET A 4 -26.62 -5.55 -11.23
N ALA A 5 -25.70 -4.69 -11.66
CA ALA A 5 -24.55 -5.11 -12.46
C ALA A 5 -23.30 -4.88 -11.60
N MET A 6 -22.93 -5.91 -10.82
CA MET A 6 -21.62 -6.06 -10.20
C MET A 6 -20.57 -6.56 -11.22
N SER A 7 -20.75 -6.21 -12.49
CA SER A 7 -19.83 -6.45 -13.60
C SER A 7 -19.79 -5.14 -14.36
N GLY A 8 -18.60 -4.58 -14.61
CA GLY A 8 -18.37 -3.29 -15.26
C GLY A 8 -18.81 -3.22 -16.73
N ILE A 9 -20.02 -3.70 -17.04
CA ILE A 9 -20.67 -3.68 -18.33
C ILE A 9 -22.05 -3.07 -18.11
N HIS A 10 -22.23 -1.84 -18.57
CA HIS A 10 -23.50 -1.14 -18.54
C HIS A 10 -24.17 -1.24 -19.91
N LYS A 11 -25.27 -2.00 -19.99
CA LYS A 11 -26.18 -2.04 -21.15
C LYS A 11 -27.07 -0.80 -21.15
N LEU A 12 -26.47 0.34 -21.43
CA LEU A 12 -27.20 1.56 -21.70
C LEU A 12 -27.25 1.68 -23.22
N ASN A 13 -28.41 1.99 -23.80
CA ASN A 13 -28.54 2.42 -25.21
C ASN A 13 -27.80 3.77 -25.37
N ALA A 14 -26.48 3.74 -25.21
CA ALA A 14 -25.67 4.88 -24.84
C ALA A 14 -25.11 5.51 -26.10
N VAL A 15 -25.64 6.69 -26.43
CA VAL A 15 -25.02 7.59 -27.41
C VAL A 15 -23.62 7.98 -26.93
N LYS A 16 -23.43 8.11 -25.59
CA LYS A 16 -22.17 8.42 -24.92
C LYS A 16 -22.03 7.59 -23.63
N CYS A 17 -20.84 7.05 -23.37
CA CYS A 17 -20.55 6.33 -22.13
C CYS A 17 -20.21 7.28 -20.97
N PRO A 18 -20.43 6.87 -19.71
CA PRO A 18 -19.92 7.59 -18.54
C PRO A 18 -18.39 7.66 -18.54
N ASP A 19 -17.83 8.60 -17.78
CA ASP A 19 -16.38 8.70 -17.59
C ASP A 19 -15.84 7.39 -16.97
N GLY A 20 -14.66 6.94 -17.42
CA GLY A 20 -14.09 5.64 -17.04
C GLY A 20 -14.60 4.45 -17.87
N TYR A 21 -15.48 4.66 -18.85
CA TYR A 21 -16.00 3.60 -19.71
C TYR A 21 -15.74 3.87 -21.20
N SER A 22 -15.45 2.81 -21.95
CA SER A 22 -15.30 2.81 -23.39
C SER A 22 -16.52 2.17 -24.08
N LYS A 23 -16.86 2.66 -25.27
CA LYS A 23 -18.02 2.17 -26.03
C LYS A 23 -17.63 0.95 -26.86
N PHE A 24 -18.31 -0.18 -26.63
CA PHE A 24 -18.19 -1.39 -27.42
C PHE A 24 -19.56 -1.77 -28.00
N GLY A 25 -19.84 -1.32 -29.23
CA GLY A 25 -21.16 -1.45 -29.85
C GLY A 25 -22.23 -0.62 -29.13
N LEU A 26 -23.20 -1.29 -28.52
CA LEU A 26 -24.27 -0.68 -27.69
C LEU A 26 -24.01 -0.81 -26.19
N GLU A 27 -22.83 -1.28 -25.79
CA GLU A 27 -22.47 -1.45 -24.38
C GLU A 27 -21.37 -0.46 -23.99
N CYS A 28 -21.40 -0.03 -22.73
CA CYS A 28 -20.29 0.68 -22.11
C CYS A 28 -19.53 -0.31 -21.23
N VAL A 29 -18.27 -0.53 -21.59
CA VAL A 29 -17.36 -1.45 -20.90
C VAL A 29 -16.35 -0.62 -20.12
N ASP A 30 -16.15 -1.00 -18.87
CA ASP A 30 -15.19 -0.37 -17.97
C ASP A 30 -13.77 -0.35 -18.58
N ILE A 31 -13.09 0.78 -18.46
CA ILE A 31 -11.70 0.91 -18.90
C ILE A 31 -10.81 0.36 -17.80
N ASP A 32 -10.09 -0.71 -18.09
CA ASP A 32 -9.11 -1.25 -17.15
C ASP A 32 -7.85 -0.38 -17.11
N GLU A 33 -7.87 0.67 -16.27
CA GLU A 33 -6.76 1.61 -16.18
C GLU A 33 -5.49 0.96 -15.61
N CYS A 34 -5.61 -0.18 -14.92
CA CYS A 34 -4.46 -0.91 -14.37
C CYS A 34 -3.52 -1.45 -15.44
N ARG A 35 -3.96 -1.57 -16.69
CA ARG A 35 -3.09 -1.94 -17.83
C ARG A 35 -2.04 -0.88 -18.17
N TYR A 36 -2.23 0.35 -17.70
CA TYR A 36 -1.36 1.50 -18.01
C TYR A 36 -0.39 1.87 -16.89
N ARG A 37 -0.22 0.99 -15.87
CA ARG A 37 0.71 1.16 -14.73
C ARG A 37 0.55 2.51 -14.01
N TYR A 38 -0.69 2.93 -13.73
CA TYR A 38 -0.96 4.20 -13.03
C TYR A 38 -0.60 4.20 -11.54
N CYS A 39 -0.39 3.04 -10.94
CA CYS A 39 -0.04 2.89 -9.53
C CYS A 39 1.44 2.54 -9.36
N GLN A 40 2.07 3.07 -8.32
CA GLN A 40 3.45 2.71 -7.97
C GLN A 40 3.56 1.24 -7.52
N HIS A 41 2.63 0.79 -6.69
CA HIS A 41 2.55 -0.60 -6.22
C HIS A 41 1.38 -1.32 -6.90
N ARG A 42 0.40 -1.81 -6.15
CA ARG A 42 -0.70 -2.61 -6.68
C ARG A 42 -1.83 -1.74 -7.20
N CYS A 43 -2.34 -2.07 -8.39
CA CYS A 43 -3.55 -1.47 -8.95
C CYS A 43 -4.74 -2.42 -8.82
N VAL A 44 -5.91 -1.87 -8.51
CA VAL A 44 -7.18 -2.59 -8.47
C VAL A 44 -8.17 -1.85 -9.36
N ASN A 45 -8.59 -2.50 -10.43
CA ASN A 45 -9.61 -1.97 -11.32
C ASN A 45 -10.98 -2.01 -10.63
N VAL A 46 -11.75 -0.91 -10.70
CA VAL A 46 -13.09 -0.81 -10.11
C VAL A 46 -14.05 -0.21 -11.15
N PRO A 47 -15.35 -0.54 -11.14
CA PRO A 47 -16.25 0.01 -12.15
C PRO A 47 -16.22 1.56 -12.20
N GLY A 48 -15.78 2.10 -13.34
CA GLY A 48 -15.65 3.52 -13.66
C GLY A 48 -14.36 4.17 -13.18
N SER A 49 -13.42 3.42 -12.60
CA SER A 49 -12.15 3.97 -12.11
C SER A 49 -11.13 2.89 -11.72
N PHE A 50 -10.10 3.30 -10.99
CA PHE A 50 -9.14 2.39 -10.37
C PHE A 50 -8.77 2.87 -8.97
N SER A 51 -8.25 1.97 -8.17
CA SER A 51 -7.71 2.25 -6.85
C SER A 51 -6.29 1.69 -6.73
N CYS A 52 -5.36 2.54 -6.30
CA CYS A 52 -4.01 2.12 -5.97
C CYS A 52 -3.91 1.67 -4.51
N LYS A 53 -3.17 0.59 -4.29
CA LYS A 53 -2.87 0.03 -2.97
C LYS A 53 -1.37 -0.10 -2.80
N CYS A 54 -0.90 0.29 -1.62
CA CYS A 54 0.51 0.17 -1.25
C CYS A 54 0.78 -1.17 -0.57
N GLU A 55 1.99 -1.70 -0.77
CA GLU A 55 2.51 -2.84 -0.02
C GLU A 55 2.63 -2.51 1.49
N PRO A 56 2.71 -3.53 2.37
CA PRO A 56 2.96 -3.31 3.80
C PRO A 56 4.19 -2.42 4.05
N GLY A 57 4.11 -1.56 5.06
CA GLY A 57 5.16 -0.56 5.34
C GLY A 57 5.05 0.73 4.51
N PHE A 58 4.03 0.85 3.66
CA PHE A 58 3.80 2.05 2.84
C PHE A 58 2.38 2.56 2.95
N GLN A 59 2.22 3.88 2.82
CA GLN A 59 0.92 4.55 2.78
C GLN A 59 0.70 5.25 1.44
N LEU A 60 -0.56 5.34 1.03
CA LEU A 60 -0.92 5.99 -0.23
C LEU A 60 -0.74 7.50 -0.10
N ALA A 61 0.02 8.09 -1.02
CA ALA A 61 0.25 9.53 -1.06
C ALA A 61 -1.03 10.29 -1.47
N GLY A 62 -1.07 11.61 -1.23
CA GLY A 62 -2.21 12.46 -1.56
C GLY A 62 -2.58 12.52 -3.05
N ASN A 63 -1.73 12.01 -3.93
CA ASN A 63 -2.03 11.85 -5.36
C ASN A 63 -2.78 10.55 -5.71
N ASN A 64 -3.08 9.71 -4.71
CA ASN A 64 -3.75 8.41 -4.83
C ASN A 64 -3.07 7.41 -5.77
N ARG A 65 -1.78 7.59 -6.08
CA ARG A 65 -1.03 6.77 -7.05
C ARG A 65 0.33 6.30 -6.53
N SER A 66 1.01 7.18 -5.81
CA SER A 66 2.33 6.92 -5.23
C SER A 66 2.19 6.36 -3.83
N CYS A 67 3.21 5.63 -3.41
CA CYS A 67 3.32 5.03 -2.09
C CYS A 67 4.55 5.62 -1.40
N VAL A 68 4.31 6.22 -0.24
CA VAL A 68 5.37 6.75 0.62
C VAL A 68 5.62 5.79 1.76
N ASP A 69 6.89 5.62 2.07
CA ASP A 69 7.36 4.80 3.17
C ASP A 69 6.76 5.31 4.49
N VAL A 70 6.26 4.39 5.30
CA VAL A 70 5.72 4.71 6.61
C VAL A 70 6.87 4.77 7.59
N ASN A 71 7.07 5.92 8.20
CA ASN A 71 8.03 6.05 9.29
C ASN A 71 7.44 5.47 10.58
N GLU A 72 7.86 4.27 10.97
CA GLU A 72 7.29 3.58 12.13
C GLU A 72 7.60 4.28 13.46
N PHE A 73 8.59 5.19 13.50
CA PHE A 73 8.81 6.07 14.65
C PHE A 73 7.59 6.93 14.96
N ASP A 74 6.98 7.52 13.93
CA ASP A 74 5.81 8.39 14.06
C ASP A 74 4.55 7.59 14.44
N MET A 75 4.61 6.25 14.27
CA MET A 75 3.58 5.29 14.67
C MET A 75 3.85 4.63 16.04
N GLY A 76 4.95 4.98 16.71
CA GLY A 76 5.29 4.44 18.03
C GLY A 76 5.95 3.05 17.99
N ALA A 77 6.89 2.83 17.06
CA ALA A 77 7.68 1.60 16.96
C ALA A 77 8.23 1.14 18.32
N GLN A 78 8.04 -0.16 18.64
CA GLN A 78 8.38 -0.76 19.94
C GLN A 78 9.84 -1.19 20.06
N CYS A 79 10.79 -0.39 19.55
CA CYS A 79 12.20 -0.66 19.84
C CYS A 79 12.51 -0.34 21.31
N GLN A 80 13.19 -1.23 22.01
CA GLN A 80 13.62 -0.97 23.40
C GLN A 80 14.63 0.19 23.49
N GLN A 81 15.43 0.38 22.44
CA GLN A 81 16.45 1.42 22.36
C GLN A 81 16.32 2.19 21.04
N GLN A 82 17.24 2.03 20.10
CA GLN A 82 17.26 2.82 18.88
C GLN A 82 16.40 2.17 17.81
N CYS A 83 15.50 2.94 17.19
CA CYS A 83 14.81 2.56 15.96
C CYS A 83 15.53 3.22 14.78
N TYR A 84 15.42 2.65 13.58
CA TYR A 84 15.89 3.24 12.34
C TYR A 84 14.91 2.87 11.24
N ASN A 85 14.36 3.89 10.57
CA ASN A 85 13.45 3.69 9.47
C ASN A 85 14.23 3.16 8.25
N THR A 86 13.66 2.19 7.55
CA THR A 86 14.22 1.61 6.34
C THR A 86 13.13 1.48 5.28
N TYR A 87 13.49 1.26 4.03
CA TYR A 87 12.48 1.21 2.98
C TYR A 87 11.56 -0.02 3.14
N GLY A 88 10.29 0.21 3.46
CA GLY A 88 9.23 -0.78 3.66
C GLY A 88 9.21 -1.44 5.03
N THR A 89 10.07 -1.03 5.97
CA THR A 89 10.16 -1.60 7.32
C THR A 89 11.03 -0.74 8.24
N PHE A 90 11.27 -1.19 9.46
CA PHE A 90 12.24 -0.58 10.37
C PHE A 90 13.16 -1.62 10.98
N LEU A 91 14.29 -1.16 11.50
CA LEU A 91 15.19 -1.99 12.30
C LEU A 91 15.42 -1.36 13.67
N CYS A 92 15.48 -2.19 14.70
CA CYS A 92 15.96 -1.77 16.01
C CYS A 92 17.46 -2.06 16.13
N ARG A 93 18.20 -1.15 16.77
CA ARG A 93 19.58 -1.40 17.21
C ARG A 93 19.72 -1.17 18.69
N CYS A 94 20.68 -1.91 19.25
CA CYS A 94 21.08 -1.80 20.62
C CYS A 94 22.37 -1.00 20.74
N GLU A 95 22.49 -0.24 21.81
CA GLU A 95 23.69 0.47 22.22
C GLU A 95 24.83 -0.51 22.53
N GLN A 96 26.04 0.03 22.62
CA GLN A 96 27.22 -0.78 22.90
C GLN A 96 27.04 -1.55 24.21
N GLY A 97 27.25 -2.85 24.12
CA GLY A 97 27.15 -3.76 25.26
C GLY A 97 25.81 -4.48 25.41
N TYR A 98 24.92 -4.33 24.44
CA TYR A 98 23.66 -5.07 24.36
C TYR A 98 23.57 -5.83 23.03
N ASP A 99 23.01 -7.03 23.06
CA ASP A 99 22.63 -7.78 21.85
C ASP A 99 21.14 -7.66 21.56
N LEU A 100 20.82 -7.62 20.27
CA LEU A 100 19.44 -7.68 19.82
C LEU A 100 18.86 -9.06 20.12
N GLY A 101 17.77 -9.10 20.89
CA GLY A 101 17.05 -10.31 21.22
C GLY A 101 16.39 -10.95 19.99
N PRO A 102 15.95 -12.22 20.09
CA PRO A 102 15.40 -12.99 18.97
C PRO A 102 14.13 -12.38 18.35
N GLY A 103 13.43 -11.53 19.10
CA GLY A 103 12.28 -10.78 18.58
C GLY A 103 12.65 -9.58 17.71
N GLY A 104 13.91 -9.16 17.66
CA GLY A 104 14.32 -7.99 16.87
C GLY A 104 13.94 -6.62 17.46
N PHE A 105 13.31 -6.60 18.63
CA PHE A 105 12.83 -5.37 19.30
C PHE A 105 13.45 -5.10 20.67
N SER A 106 13.96 -6.14 21.34
CA SER A 106 14.53 -6.05 22.70
C SER A 106 16.05 -6.10 22.68
N CYS A 107 16.68 -5.48 23.67
CA CYS A 107 18.12 -5.40 23.85
C CYS A 107 18.53 -6.05 25.17
N ASN A 108 19.28 -7.15 25.07
CA ASN A 108 19.75 -7.94 26.21
C ASN A 108 21.20 -7.55 26.52
N GLY A 109 21.46 -7.09 27.76
CA GLY A 109 22.79 -6.70 28.17
C GLY A 109 23.78 -7.88 28.14
N LYS A 110 25.00 -7.61 27.69
CA LYS A 110 26.13 -8.52 27.89
C LYS A 110 26.77 -8.22 29.23
N CYS A 111 26.86 -9.22 30.10
CA CYS A 111 27.73 -9.16 31.26
C CYS A 111 29.18 -9.26 30.77
N TYR A 112 29.85 -8.13 30.56
CA TYR A 112 31.29 -8.11 30.38
C TYR A 112 31.93 -8.28 31.75
N PHE A 113 32.57 -9.42 31.99
CA PHE A 113 33.53 -9.53 33.08
C PHE A 113 34.65 -8.54 32.76
N SER A 114 34.75 -7.45 33.51
CA SER A 114 35.93 -6.59 33.49
C SER A 114 37.11 -7.43 33.99
N SER A 115 37.96 -7.90 33.08
CA SER A 115 39.25 -8.52 33.38
C SER A 115 40.25 -7.49 33.86
#